data_AF-A0A2H5VMF9-F1
#
_entry.id   AF-A0A2H5VMF9-F1
#
_cell.length_a   1.000
_cell.length_b   1.000
_cell.length_c   1.000
_cell.angle_alpha   90.00
_cell.angle_beta   90.00
_cell.angle_gamma   90.00
#
_symmetry.space_group_name_H-M   'P 1'
#
loop_
_entity.id
_entity.type
_entity.pdbx_description
1 polymer ?
#
loop_
_entity_poly.entity_id
_entity_poly.type
_entity_poly.pdbx_seq_one_letter_code
_entity_poly.pdbx_strand_id
1 'polypeptide(L)'
;MSVIPAGRLKGSDVRSREAIACNVRNGAARRLRKSHRGPLLERRAQVGVLFSILLALSLTWGEPPQRPTERERDRDRAIAELLALVETARRFPSPELGARVLAKLADALWAVDESLARRLFEEALARLEVAPNSTMRERRYRLRQDLIRRVARHDPEFANRLLARLQEEQDVLDPLRPVSERTRHRLTVARDMLDENPERAARMVRETFGEGITDDTLLFLSALRRRNPQQADRLFEQALPSAVSHRI
;
A
#
# COMPACT_ATOMS: atom_id res chain seq x y z
N MET A 1 -19.15 -21.98 52.27
CA MET A 1 -19.69 -22.82 51.18
C MET A 1 -20.73 -22.00 50.44
N SER A 2 -20.42 -21.52 49.23
CA SER A 2 -21.36 -20.79 48.39
C SER A 2 -21.11 -21.23 46.95
N VAL A 3 -22.13 -21.84 46.35
CA VAL A 3 -22.10 -22.48 45.03
C VAL A 3 -22.71 -21.50 44.03
N ILE A 4 -21.91 -21.06 43.06
CA ILE A 4 -22.36 -20.21 41.93
C ILE A 4 -22.57 -21.13 40.71
N PRO A 5 -23.73 -21.09 40.03
CA PRO A 5 -24.00 -22.00 38.92
C PRO A 5 -23.46 -21.48 37.58
N ALA A 6 -23.15 -22.46 36.72
CA ALA A 6 -22.58 -22.31 35.39
C ALA A 6 -23.57 -21.75 34.36
N GLY A 7 -23.19 -20.66 33.69
CA GLY A 7 -23.86 -20.12 32.51
C GLY A 7 -23.30 -20.74 31.22
N ARG A 8 -24.10 -21.60 30.57
CA ARG A 8 -23.84 -22.20 29.26
C ARG A 8 -24.52 -21.35 28.18
N LEU A 9 -23.74 -20.56 27.43
CA LEU A 9 -24.21 -19.90 26.20
C LEU A 9 -23.60 -20.61 24.99
N LYS A 10 -24.43 -21.41 24.31
CA LYS A 10 -24.21 -21.96 22.97
C LYS A 10 -25.04 -21.11 22.01
N GLY A 11 -24.43 -20.57 20.96
CA GLY A 11 -25.19 -20.08 19.80
C GLY A 11 -24.53 -18.94 19.07
N SER A 12 -23.86 -19.24 17.95
CA SER A 12 -23.92 -18.46 16.70
C SER A 12 -22.98 -19.10 15.68
N ASP A 13 -23.51 -20.10 14.99
CA ASP A 13 -22.84 -20.73 13.85
C ASP A 13 -23.27 -20.01 12.56
N VAL A 14 -22.30 -19.30 11.99
CA VAL A 14 -21.97 -19.17 10.57
C VAL A 14 -23.13 -19.26 9.57
N ARG A 15 -23.52 -18.09 9.03
CA ARG A 15 -24.17 -17.98 7.71
C ARG A 15 -23.59 -16.82 6.91
N SER A 16 -23.27 -17.14 5.65
CA SER A 16 -23.26 -16.22 4.50
C SER A 16 -21.95 -15.50 4.14
N ARG A 17 -21.05 -16.27 3.55
CA ARG A 17 -20.13 -15.92 2.44
C ARG A 17 -20.34 -17.04 1.41
N GLU A 18 -20.35 -16.91 0.09
CA GLU A 18 -19.83 -15.98 -0.90
C GLU A 18 -20.42 -16.48 -2.24
N ALA A 19 -20.79 -15.59 -3.17
CA ALA A 19 -20.80 -15.91 -4.60
C ALA A 19 -20.94 -14.61 -5.42
N ILE A 20 -19.81 -13.93 -5.66
CA ILE A 20 -19.72 -12.90 -6.69
C ILE A 20 -19.04 -13.55 -7.89
N ALA A 21 -19.82 -13.74 -8.95
CA ALA A 21 -19.39 -14.27 -10.24
C ALA A 21 -18.50 -13.26 -10.97
N CYS A 22 -17.34 -13.72 -11.42
CA CYS A 22 -16.40 -12.97 -12.24
C CYS A 22 -16.85 -13.04 -13.72
N ASN A 23 -17.08 -11.88 -14.33
CA ASN A 23 -17.42 -11.72 -15.75
C ASN A 23 -16.17 -11.25 -16.50
N VAL A 24 -15.50 -12.15 -17.23
CA VAL A 24 -14.36 -11.83 -18.10
C VAL A 24 -14.82 -11.95 -19.55
N ARG A 25 -14.96 -10.80 -20.22
CA ARG A 25 -15.20 -10.67 -21.66
C ARG A 25 -14.21 -9.67 -22.26
N ASN A 26 -13.89 -9.92 -23.53
CA ASN A 26 -13.11 -9.14 -24.49
C ASN A 26 -11.63 -9.53 -24.55
N GLY A 27 -11.05 -9.87 -25.70
CA GLY A 27 -11.53 -9.76 -27.07
C GLY A 27 -10.30 -9.66 -27.96
N ALA A 28 -9.80 -10.80 -28.44
CA ALA A 28 -8.60 -10.87 -29.26
C ALA A 28 -8.98 -10.97 -30.74
N ALA A 29 -8.53 -9.96 -31.49
CA ALA A 29 -7.98 -10.03 -32.85
C ALA A 29 -8.71 -10.86 -33.92
N ARG A 30 -9.06 -10.19 -35.02
CA ARG A 30 -8.58 -10.62 -36.36
C ARG A 30 -8.68 -9.49 -37.39
N ARG A 31 -7.50 -9.17 -37.93
CA ARG A 31 -7.27 -8.40 -39.16
C ARG A 31 -7.92 -9.14 -40.33
N LEU A 32 -8.49 -8.42 -41.29
CA LEU A 32 -8.45 -8.82 -42.70
C LEU A 32 -8.42 -7.59 -43.61
N ARG A 33 -7.36 -7.54 -44.42
CA ARG A 33 -7.14 -6.68 -45.59
C ARG A 33 -8.09 -7.06 -46.74
N LYS A 34 -8.47 -6.09 -47.57
CA LYS A 34 -8.54 -6.11 -49.06
C LYS A 34 -9.03 -4.72 -49.50
N SER A 35 -8.19 -3.83 -50.03
CA SER A 35 -7.79 -3.72 -51.45
C SER A 35 -8.97 -3.71 -52.42
N HIS A 36 -9.29 -2.53 -52.99
CA HIS A 36 -9.59 -2.39 -54.42
C HIS A 36 -9.36 -0.94 -54.90
N ARG A 37 -8.66 -0.85 -56.04
CA ARG A 37 -8.41 0.36 -56.84
C ARG A 37 -9.65 0.72 -57.67
N GLY A 38 -9.79 1.99 -58.01
CA GLY A 38 -10.62 2.46 -59.13
C GLY A 38 -10.74 3.99 -59.14
N PRO A 39 -10.25 4.70 -60.18
CA PRO A 39 -10.39 6.14 -60.31
C PRO A 39 -11.51 6.54 -61.28
N LEU A 40 -11.72 7.86 -61.36
CA LEU A 40 -12.27 8.67 -62.47
C LEU A 40 -13.78 9.01 -62.51
N LEU A 41 -13.96 10.28 -62.87
CA LEU A 41 -15.11 11.00 -63.44
C LEU A 41 -16.17 11.48 -62.44
N GLU A 42 -16.13 12.76 -62.06
CA GLU A 42 -16.59 13.96 -62.78
C GLU A 42 -18.06 14.33 -62.48
N ARG A 43 -18.21 15.59 -62.05
CA ARG A 43 -19.36 16.48 -62.30
C ARG A 43 -20.72 16.09 -61.70
N ARG A 44 -21.12 16.80 -60.64
CA ARG A 44 -22.19 17.84 -60.71
C ARG A 44 -22.61 18.32 -59.31
N ALA A 45 -23.02 19.60 -59.26
CA ALA A 45 -23.75 20.29 -58.19
C ALA A 45 -22.95 20.51 -56.88
N GLN A 46 -22.38 21.68 -56.57
CA GLN A 46 -22.95 23.03 -56.64
C GLN A 46 -24.29 23.22 -55.91
N VAL A 47 -24.53 22.51 -54.80
CA VAL A 47 -25.42 22.96 -53.70
C VAL A 47 -24.91 22.32 -52.41
N GLY A 48 -24.22 23.06 -51.54
CA GLY A 48 -23.75 22.49 -50.26
C GLY A 48 -22.70 23.28 -49.49
N VAL A 49 -22.19 24.38 -50.05
CA VAL A 49 -21.11 25.16 -49.40
C VAL A 49 -21.61 25.94 -48.16
N LEU A 50 -22.92 26.12 -47.97
CA LEU A 50 -23.47 26.76 -46.76
C LEU A 50 -23.79 25.81 -45.60
N PHE A 51 -23.79 24.48 -45.81
CA PHE A 51 -24.05 23.53 -44.72
C PHE A 51 -22.75 23.03 -44.04
N SER A 52 -21.61 23.09 -44.73
CA SER A 52 -20.31 22.67 -44.18
C SER A 52 -19.65 23.73 -43.28
N ILE A 53 -20.00 25.02 -43.42
CA ILE A 53 -19.48 26.07 -42.53
C ILE A 53 -20.21 26.06 -41.18
N LEU A 54 -21.46 25.59 -41.13
CA LEU A 54 -22.25 25.46 -39.89
C LEU A 54 -21.95 24.17 -39.10
N LEU A 55 -21.46 23.11 -39.75
CA LEU A 55 -21.07 21.86 -39.05
C LEU A 55 -19.64 21.89 -38.50
N ALA A 56 -18.78 22.78 -39.00
CA ALA A 56 -17.43 22.97 -38.49
C ALA A 56 -17.35 23.88 -37.24
N LEU A 57 -18.43 24.62 -36.91
CA LEU A 57 -18.49 25.42 -35.68
C LEU A 57 -19.04 24.65 -34.46
N SER A 58 -19.60 23.45 -34.64
CA SER A 58 -20.20 22.69 -33.54
C SER A 58 -19.26 21.68 -32.89
N LEU A 59 -18.06 21.47 -33.43
CA LEU A 59 -17.04 20.55 -32.89
C LEU A 59 -15.91 21.26 -32.13
N THR A 60 -16.01 22.58 -31.98
CA THR A 60 -15.12 23.38 -31.12
C THR A 60 -15.91 24.01 -29.96
N TRP A 61 -16.87 23.27 -29.40
CA TRP A 61 -17.18 23.47 -27.99
C TRP A 61 -16.04 22.85 -27.19
N GLY A 62 -14.92 23.58 -27.15
CA GLY A 62 -13.97 23.43 -26.07
C GLY A 62 -14.74 23.65 -24.78
N GLU A 63 -14.64 22.68 -23.86
CA GLU A 63 -15.02 22.89 -22.48
C GLU A 63 -14.52 24.27 -22.05
N PRO A 64 -15.42 25.17 -21.57
CA PRO A 64 -14.97 26.47 -21.11
C PRO A 64 -13.88 26.21 -20.08
N PRO A 65 -12.72 26.90 -20.16
CA PRO A 65 -11.67 26.74 -19.17
C PRO A 65 -12.31 26.96 -17.81
N GLN A 66 -12.44 25.87 -17.04
CA GLN A 66 -13.07 25.94 -15.73
C GLN A 66 -12.30 26.99 -14.94
N ARG A 67 -12.99 28.07 -14.56
CA ARG A 67 -12.35 29.23 -13.96
C ARG A 67 -11.53 28.73 -12.77
N PRO A 68 -10.24 29.08 -12.66
CA PRO A 68 -9.34 28.57 -11.63
C PRO A 68 -9.89 28.67 -10.19
N THR A 69 -10.88 29.52 -9.93
CA THR A 69 -11.41 29.79 -8.59
C THR A 69 -12.32 28.74 -7.95
N GLU A 70 -13.07 27.91 -8.69
CA GLU A 70 -14.05 27.00 -8.04
C GLU A 70 -13.40 25.72 -7.53
N ARG A 71 -12.57 25.08 -8.38
CA ARG A 71 -11.77 23.91 -7.99
C ARG A 71 -10.79 24.21 -6.86
N GLU A 72 -10.18 25.40 -6.88
CA GLU A 72 -9.28 25.85 -5.81
C GLU A 72 -10.05 26.02 -4.49
N ARG A 73 -11.23 26.65 -4.51
CA ARG A 73 -12.08 26.79 -3.31
C ARG A 73 -12.53 25.44 -2.75
N ASP A 74 -12.93 24.51 -3.62
CA ASP A 74 -13.33 23.17 -3.19
C ASP A 74 -12.15 22.41 -2.57
N ARG A 75 -10.96 22.55 -3.16
CA ARG A 75 -9.72 21.99 -2.61
C ARG A 75 -9.38 22.58 -1.24
N ASP A 76 -9.41 23.90 -1.11
CA ASP A 76 -9.11 24.59 0.15
C ASP A 76 -10.10 24.20 1.25
N ARG A 77 -11.38 24.07 0.90
CA ARG A 77 -12.40 23.58 1.82
C ARG A 77 -12.14 22.14 2.26
N ALA A 78 -11.84 21.25 1.32
CA ALA A 78 -11.55 19.85 1.65
C ALA A 78 -10.31 19.74 2.56
N ILE A 79 -9.28 20.54 2.31
CA ILE A 79 -8.08 20.61 3.17
C ILE A 79 -8.47 21.08 4.58
N ALA A 80 -9.26 22.15 4.70
CA ALA A 80 -9.72 22.64 6.00
C ALA A 80 -10.52 21.60 6.78
N GLU A 81 -11.37 20.83 6.10
CA GLU A 81 -12.13 19.72 6.71
C GLU A 81 -11.20 18.58 7.18
N LEU A 82 -10.19 18.21 6.40
CA LEU A 82 -9.18 17.22 6.80
C LEU A 82 -8.39 17.69 8.02
N LEU A 83 -8.02 18.97 8.09
CA LEU A 83 -7.33 19.55 9.26
C LEU A 83 -8.21 19.53 10.52
N ALA A 84 -9.51 19.79 10.39
CA ALA A 84 -10.44 19.65 11.51
C ALA A 84 -10.57 18.20 11.99
N LEU A 85 -10.51 17.23 11.07
CA LEU A 85 -10.47 15.80 11.41
C LEU A 85 -9.17 15.40 12.11
N VAL A 86 -8.03 16.01 11.78
CA VAL A 86 -6.77 15.81 12.50
C VAL A 86 -6.94 16.20 13.98
N GLU A 87 -7.48 17.39 14.25
CA GLU A 87 -7.74 17.84 15.62
C GLU A 87 -8.69 16.92 16.39
N THR A 88 -9.67 16.35 15.69
CA THR A 88 -10.59 15.38 16.27
C THR A 88 -9.89 14.06 16.60
N ALA A 89 -9.05 13.55 15.69
CA ALA A 89 -8.31 12.31 15.86
C ALA A 89 -7.31 12.39 17.03
N ARG A 90 -6.71 13.56 17.26
CA ARG A 90 -5.78 13.81 18.39
C ARG A 90 -6.40 13.55 19.75
N ARG A 91 -7.71 13.79 19.88
CA ARG A 91 -8.49 13.66 21.12
C ARG A 91 -9.04 12.25 21.34
N PHE A 92 -8.75 11.30 20.44
CA PHE A 92 -9.25 9.94 20.60
C PHE A 92 -8.64 9.26 21.82
N PRO A 93 -9.47 8.60 22.66
CA PRO A 93 -8.98 7.93 23.87
C PRO A 93 -8.18 6.67 23.55
N SER A 94 -8.48 5.99 22.43
CA SER A 94 -7.67 4.87 21.97
C SER A 94 -6.49 5.38 21.13
N PRO A 95 -5.24 5.13 21.57
CA PRO A 95 -4.06 5.53 20.81
C PRO A 95 -3.98 4.78 19.46
N GLU A 96 -4.39 3.52 19.41
CA GLU A 96 -4.37 2.73 18.16
C GLU A 96 -5.37 3.27 17.13
N LEU A 97 -6.58 3.65 17.58
CA LEU A 97 -7.57 4.24 16.69
C LEU A 97 -7.10 5.63 16.21
N GLY A 98 -6.59 6.46 17.13
CA GLY A 98 -6.03 7.77 16.79
C GLY A 98 -4.90 7.68 15.77
N ALA A 99 -3.92 6.80 16.00
CA ALA A 99 -2.82 6.55 15.07
C ALA A 99 -3.30 6.10 13.69
N ARG A 100 -4.29 5.19 13.64
CA ARG A 100 -4.85 4.73 12.36
C ARG A 100 -5.53 5.86 11.59
N VAL A 101 -6.28 6.73 12.27
CA VAL A 101 -6.96 7.86 11.62
C VAL A 101 -5.95 8.90 11.17
N LEU A 102 -4.99 9.28 12.02
CA LEU A 102 -3.91 10.22 11.68
C LEU A 102 -3.12 9.73 10.46
N ALA A 103 -2.77 8.45 10.40
CA ALA A 103 -2.06 7.88 9.24
C ALA A 103 -2.87 7.93 7.94
N LYS A 104 -4.21 7.77 8.00
CA LYS A 104 -5.08 7.92 6.83
C LYS A 104 -5.20 9.38 6.38
N LEU A 105 -5.27 10.30 7.33
CA LEU A 105 -5.32 11.74 7.04
C LEU A 105 -3.97 12.21 6.45
N ALA A 106 -2.85 11.72 6.98
CA ALA A 106 -1.51 11.96 6.44
C ALA A 106 -1.37 11.47 4.99
N ASP A 107 -1.81 10.24 4.71
CA ASP A 107 -1.83 9.63 3.38
C ASP A 107 -2.64 10.48 2.37
N ALA A 108 -3.78 11.04 2.80
CA ALA A 108 -4.60 11.92 1.98
C ALA A 108 -3.99 13.32 1.77
N LEU A 109 -3.31 13.86 2.79
CA LEU A 109 -2.71 15.19 2.75
C LEU A 109 -1.35 15.22 2.04
N TRP A 110 -0.72 14.06 1.78
CA TRP A 110 0.65 13.99 1.25
C TRP A 110 0.86 14.81 -0.03
N ALA A 111 -0.06 14.71 -1.00
CA ALA A 111 0.03 15.42 -2.27
C ALA A 111 -0.23 16.94 -2.17
N VAL A 112 -0.67 17.42 -0.99
CA VAL A 112 -1.01 18.82 -0.74
C VAL A 112 0.06 19.48 0.12
N ASP A 113 0.36 18.87 1.27
CA ASP A 113 1.35 19.35 2.22
C ASP A 113 2.13 18.14 2.77
N GLU A 114 3.21 17.82 2.08
CA GLU A 114 4.13 16.74 2.45
C GLU A 114 4.73 16.95 3.85
N SER A 115 5.04 18.19 4.21
CA SER A 115 5.68 18.48 5.50
C SER A 115 4.73 18.19 6.66
N LEU A 116 3.46 18.57 6.53
CA LEU A 116 2.42 18.23 7.49
C LEU A 116 2.17 16.71 7.52
N ALA A 117 2.05 16.06 6.37
CA ALA A 117 1.82 14.63 6.30
C ALA A 117 2.94 13.83 7.00
N ARG A 118 4.20 14.21 6.82
CA ARG A 118 5.33 13.61 7.55
C ARG A 118 5.18 13.74 9.07
N ARG A 119 4.82 14.92 9.57
CA ARG A 119 4.58 15.15 11.01
C ARG A 119 3.43 14.30 11.55
N LEU A 120 2.36 14.15 10.76
CA LEU A 120 1.21 13.31 11.15
C LEU A 120 1.57 11.82 11.20
N PHE A 121 2.43 11.34 10.31
CA PHE A 121 2.95 9.97 10.39
C PHE A 121 3.84 9.75 11.61
N GLU A 122 4.74 10.70 11.92
CA GLU A 122 5.55 10.68 13.15
C GLU A 122 4.66 10.67 14.40
N GLU A 123 3.67 11.56 14.46
CA GLU A 123 2.72 11.62 15.57
C GLU A 123 1.93 10.32 15.72
N ALA A 124 1.48 9.74 14.60
CA ALA A 124 0.76 8.47 14.59
C ALA A 124 1.62 7.31 15.13
N LEU A 125 2.92 7.29 14.82
CA LEU A 125 3.85 6.29 15.35
C LEU A 125 4.12 6.48 16.85
N ALA A 126 4.35 7.72 17.29
CA ALA A 126 4.60 8.04 18.70
C ALA A 126 3.45 7.56 19.61
N ARG A 127 2.20 7.63 19.14
CA ARG A 127 1.05 7.10 19.88
C ARG A 127 1.10 5.58 20.11
N LEU A 128 1.92 4.84 19.36
CA LEU A 128 2.02 3.39 19.44
C LEU A 128 3.18 2.90 20.31
N GLU A 129 4.10 3.78 20.73
CA GLU A 129 5.36 3.40 21.41
C GLU A 129 5.15 2.84 22.84
N VAL A 130 4.10 3.23 23.57
CA VAL A 130 3.97 2.88 25.00
C VAL A 130 2.95 1.76 25.26
N ALA A 131 3.36 0.48 25.29
CA ALA A 131 2.47 -0.65 25.63
C ALA A 131 3.01 -1.52 26.77
N PRO A 132 2.27 -1.64 27.90
CA PRO A 132 2.70 -2.46 29.04
C PRO A 132 2.40 -3.97 28.90
N ASN A 133 1.57 -4.41 27.94
CA ASN A 133 1.17 -5.82 27.81
C ASN A 133 1.43 -6.43 26.41
N SER A 134 1.57 -7.76 26.37
CA SER A 134 2.01 -8.53 25.20
C SER A 134 0.98 -8.63 24.09
N THR A 135 -0.32 -8.70 24.40
CA THR A 135 -1.40 -8.77 23.39
C THR A 135 -1.57 -7.44 22.66
N MET A 136 -1.42 -6.30 23.36
CA MET A 136 -1.43 -4.99 22.73
C MET A 136 -0.14 -4.75 21.92
N ARG A 137 0.99 -5.30 22.36
CA ARG A 137 2.27 -5.23 21.63
C ARG A 137 2.13 -5.78 20.21
N GLU A 138 1.54 -6.97 20.03
CA GLU A 138 1.34 -7.56 18.70
C GLU A 138 0.37 -6.76 17.81
N ARG A 139 -0.74 -6.27 18.38
CA ARG A 139 -1.69 -5.45 17.62
C ARG A 139 -1.06 -4.15 17.14
N ARG A 140 -0.29 -3.49 18.01
CA ARG A 140 0.42 -2.25 17.67
C ARG A 140 1.55 -2.47 16.70
N TYR A 141 2.25 -3.59 16.82
CA TYR A 141 3.26 -4.01 15.86
C TYR A 141 2.68 -4.03 14.43
N ARG A 142 1.56 -4.73 14.22
CA ARG A 142 0.88 -4.76 12.91
C ARG A 142 0.48 -3.37 12.44
N LEU A 143 -0.03 -2.53 13.35
CA LEU A 143 -0.40 -1.17 13.00
C LEU A 143 0.82 -0.31 12.60
N ARG A 144 1.95 -0.45 13.29
CA ARG A 144 3.22 0.21 12.92
C ARG A 144 3.69 -0.26 11.55
N GLN A 145 3.66 -1.55 11.27
CA GLN A 145 3.99 -2.07 9.94
C GLN A 145 3.08 -1.47 8.85
N ASP A 146 1.77 -1.39 9.08
CA ASP A 146 0.83 -0.78 8.16
C ASP A 146 1.12 0.72 7.93
N LEU A 147 1.47 1.46 8.99
CA LEU A 147 1.85 2.87 8.91
C LEU A 147 3.11 3.06 8.07
N ILE A 148 4.19 2.34 8.40
CA ILE A 148 5.45 2.44 7.65
C ILE A 148 5.24 2.05 6.19
N ARG A 149 4.42 1.02 5.92
CA ARG A 149 4.10 0.63 4.54
C ARG A 149 3.38 1.75 3.77
N ARG A 150 2.53 2.54 4.41
CA ARG A 150 1.90 3.72 3.78
C ARG A 150 2.92 4.80 3.49
N VAL A 151 3.79 5.11 4.45
CA VAL A 151 4.88 6.08 4.26
C VAL A 151 5.78 5.66 3.09
N ALA A 152 6.18 4.39 3.04
CA ALA A 152 7.09 3.87 2.02
C ALA A 152 6.56 3.99 0.59
N ARG A 153 5.22 4.07 0.39
CA ARG A 153 4.64 4.31 -0.94
C ARG A 153 4.91 5.72 -1.46
N HIS A 154 5.04 6.68 -0.53
CA HIS A 154 5.26 8.08 -0.85
C HIS A 154 6.73 8.48 -0.76
N ASP A 155 7.41 8.04 0.31
CA ASP A 155 8.81 8.36 0.59
C ASP A 155 9.50 7.16 1.28
N PRO A 156 10.16 6.28 0.50
CA PRO A 156 10.91 5.14 1.03
C PRO A 156 12.04 5.52 2.00
N GLU A 157 12.70 6.65 1.76
CA GLU A 157 13.81 7.11 2.60
C GLU A 157 13.32 7.57 3.97
N PHE A 158 12.18 8.28 4.01
CA PHE A 158 11.55 8.65 5.26
C PHE A 158 11.03 7.43 6.03
N ALA A 159 10.42 6.45 5.34
CA ALA A 159 10.03 5.18 5.97
C ALA A 159 11.22 4.47 6.61
N ASN A 160 12.38 4.45 5.95
CA ASN A 160 13.61 3.88 6.51
C ASN A 160 14.09 4.64 7.75
N ARG A 161 14.02 5.98 7.76
CA ARG A 161 14.37 6.79 8.95
C ARG A 161 13.44 6.49 10.13
N LEU A 162 12.13 6.36 9.88
CA LEU A 162 11.16 6.01 10.92
C LEU A 162 11.42 4.60 11.48
N LEU A 163 11.73 3.63 10.62
CA LEU A 163 12.11 2.28 11.06
C LEU A 163 13.37 2.28 11.92
N ALA A 164 14.38 3.08 11.57
CA ALA A 164 15.63 3.15 12.33
C ALA A 164 15.38 3.67 13.76
N ARG A 165 14.55 4.71 13.92
CA ARG A 165 14.17 5.22 15.25
C ARG A 165 13.45 4.17 16.10
N LEU A 166 12.55 3.41 15.50
CA LEU A 166 11.82 2.34 16.21
C LEU A 166 12.74 1.20 16.69
N GLN A 167 13.88 0.95 16.04
CA GLN A 167 14.83 -0.07 16.50
C GLN A 167 15.58 0.34 17.76
N GLU A 168 16.07 1.58 17.80
CA GLU A 168 16.85 2.08 18.94
C GLU A 168 16.05 1.99 20.25
N GLU A 169 14.73 2.13 20.17
CA GLU A 169 13.83 2.04 21.33
C GLU A 169 13.41 0.61 21.69
N GLN A 170 13.55 -0.37 20.80
CA GLN A 170 12.99 -1.72 20.95
C GLN A 170 14.01 -2.85 20.99
N ASP A 171 15.31 -2.55 20.93
CA ASP A 171 16.40 -3.54 21.03
C ASP A 171 16.53 -4.21 22.40
N VAL A 172 15.56 -4.03 23.31
CA VAL A 172 15.28 -5.01 24.36
C VAL A 172 14.63 -6.23 23.68
N LEU A 173 15.46 -7.06 23.03
CA LEU A 173 15.10 -8.33 22.42
C LEU A 173 14.15 -9.10 23.36
N ASP A 174 12.86 -9.13 23.00
CA ASP A 174 11.89 -10.02 23.61
C ASP A 174 12.40 -11.44 23.36
N PRO A 175 12.71 -12.25 24.39
CA PRO A 175 13.26 -13.60 24.20
C PRO A 175 12.37 -14.50 23.34
N LEU A 176 11.08 -14.15 23.22
CA LEU A 176 10.10 -14.84 22.38
C LEU A 176 10.08 -14.34 20.91
N ARG A 177 10.85 -13.29 20.59
CA ARG A 177 10.96 -12.69 19.24
C ARG A 177 12.44 -12.45 18.92
N PRO A 178 13.15 -13.44 18.38
CA PRO A 178 14.60 -13.37 18.18
C PRO A 178 15.05 -12.36 17.11
N VAL A 179 14.12 -11.62 16.49
CA VAL A 179 14.37 -10.82 15.29
C VAL A 179 13.76 -9.44 15.47
N SER A 180 14.51 -8.41 15.09
CA SER A 180 14.08 -7.03 15.20
C SER A 180 12.86 -6.74 14.32
N GLU A 181 12.10 -5.73 14.72
CA GLU A 181 10.94 -5.30 13.96
C GLU A 181 11.29 -4.75 12.58
N ARG A 182 12.46 -4.11 12.44
CA ARG A 182 12.97 -3.64 11.15
C ARG A 182 13.21 -4.80 10.20
N THR A 183 13.83 -5.88 10.66
CA THR A 183 14.07 -7.04 9.79
C THR A 183 12.76 -7.60 9.28
N ARG A 184 11.76 -7.78 10.14
CA ARG A 184 10.43 -8.23 9.71
C ARG A 184 9.76 -7.26 8.73
N HIS A 185 9.87 -5.95 8.95
CA HIS A 185 9.34 -4.97 8.00
C HIS A 185 10.08 -5.03 6.66
N ARG A 186 11.41 -5.12 6.68
CA ARG A 186 12.25 -5.25 5.48
C ARG A 186 11.89 -6.50 4.69
N LEU A 187 11.67 -7.64 5.36
CA LEU A 187 11.17 -8.87 4.73
C LEU A 187 9.78 -8.69 4.11
N THR A 188 8.90 -7.94 4.78
CA THR A 188 7.56 -7.61 4.26
C THR A 188 7.63 -6.76 2.98
N VAL A 189 8.45 -5.69 3.00
CA VAL A 189 8.66 -4.83 1.82
C VAL A 189 9.31 -5.61 0.69
N ALA A 190 10.33 -6.42 0.98
CA ALA A 190 10.97 -7.26 -0.03
C ALA A 190 9.96 -8.21 -0.70
N ARG A 191 9.05 -8.81 0.08
CA ARG A 191 7.99 -9.66 -0.45
C ARG A 191 7.02 -8.90 -1.35
N ASP A 192 6.61 -7.69 -0.96
CA ASP A 192 5.74 -6.84 -1.78
C ASP A 192 6.40 -6.44 -3.11
N MET A 193 7.72 -6.22 -3.11
CA MET A 193 8.51 -5.84 -4.29
C MET A 193 8.88 -7.03 -5.19
N LEU A 194 8.60 -8.27 -4.77
CA LEU A 194 9.04 -9.47 -5.48
C LEU A 194 8.48 -9.54 -6.91
N ASP A 195 7.32 -8.94 -7.13
CA ASP A 195 6.60 -8.91 -8.40
C ASP A 195 7.20 -7.92 -9.39
N GLU A 196 7.70 -6.80 -8.88
CA GLU A 196 8.19 -5.67 -9.68
C GLU A 196 9.70 -5.77 -9.91
N ASN A 197 10.46 -6.13 -8.88
CA ASN A 197 11.92 -6.17 -8.92
C ASN A 197 12.48 -7.25 -7.97
N PRO A 198 12.54 -8.52 -8.43
CA PRO A 198 13.00 -9.64 -7.60
C PRO A 198 14.46 -9.49 -7.16
N GLU A 199 15.30 -8.81 -7.95
CA GLU A 199 16.70 -8.58 -7.60
C GLU A 199 16.86 -7.61 -6.43
N ARG A 200 16.11 -6.51 -6.45
CA ARG A 200 16.10 -5.55 -5.35
C ARG A 200 15.52 -6.17 -4.08
N ALA A 201 14.43 -6.94 -4.22
CA ALA A 201 13.86 -7.70 -3.11
C ALA A 201 14.89 -8.68 -2.50
N ALA A 202 15.60 -9.45 -3.33
CA ALA A 202 16.64 -10.38 -2.88
C ALA A 202 17.79 -9.68 -2.15
N ARG A 203 18.23 -8.49 -2.60
CA ARG A 203 19.23 -7.68 -1.88
C ARG A 203 18.75 -7.26 -0.50
N MET A 204 17.50 -6.79 -0.39
CA MET A 204 16.92 -6.39 0.90
C MET A 204 16.88 -7.56 1.90
N VAL A 205 16.52 -8.77 1.45
CA VAL A 205 16.51 -9.95 2.33
C VAL A 205 17.92 -10.36 2.74
N ARG A 206 18.92 -10.25 1.87
CA ARG A 206 20.30 -10.54 2.24
C ARG A 206 20.79 -9.67 3.41
N GLU A 207 20.38 -8.41 3.45
CA GLU A 207 20.73 -7.48 4.54
C GLU A 207 20.13 -7.89 5.90
N THR A 208 19.18 -8.82 5.95
CA THR A 208 18.59 -9.28 7.21
C THR A 208 19.29 -10.52 7.79
N PHE A 209 20.19 -11.17 7.05
CA PHE A 209 20.83 -12.41 7.48
C PHE A 209 21.71 -12.25 8.73
N GLY A 210 22.10 -11.03 9.10
CA GLY A 210 22.82 -10.76 10.34
C GLY A 210 21.98 -11.03 11.60
N GLU A 211 20.65 -11.00 11.51
CA GLU A 211 19.73 -11.28 12.63
C GLU A 211 19.25 -12.74 12.64
N GLY A 212 19.85 -13.60 11.82
CA GLY A 212 19.47 -15.00 11.69
C GLY A 212 18.41 -15.25 10.63
N ILE A 213 18.09 -16.53 10.43
CA ILE A 213 17.12 -16.98 9.43
C ILE A 213 15.77 -17.22 10.08
N THR A 214 14.75 -16.56 9.54
CA THR A 214 13.38 -16.59 10.05
C THR A 214 12.44 -17.39 9.17
N ASP A 215 11.27 -17.78 9.69
CA ASP A 215 10.20 -18.38 8.88
C ASP A 215 9.80 -17.47 7.70
N ASP A 216 9.74 -16.15 7.92
CA ASP A 216 9.47 -15.17 6.86
C ASP A 216 10.54 -15.18 5.77
N THR A 217 11.81 -15.42 6.13
CA THR A 217 12.92 -15.56 5.18
C THR A 217 12.74 -16.82 4.33
N LEU A 218 12.34 -17.94 4.94
CA LEU A 218 12.06 -19.19 4.24
C LEU A 218 10.85 -19.05 3.29
N LEU A 219 9.79 -18.39 3.75
CA LEU A 219 8.62 -18.06 2.92
C LEU A 219 8.99 -17.17 1.73
N PHE A 220 9.83 -16.16 1.95
CA PHE A 220 10.35 -15.31 0.88
C PHE A 220 11.15 -16.11 -0.16
N LEU A 221 12.09 -16.96 0.29
CA LEU A 221 12.91 -17.79 -0.60
C LEU A 221 12.05 -18.75 -1.43
N SER A 222 11.02 -19.35 -0.82
CA SER A 222 10.04 -20.17 -1.54
C SER A 222 9.28 -19.37 -2.60
N ALA A 223 8.83 -18.16 -2.26
CA ALA A 223 8.16 -17.28 -3.21
C ALA A 223 9.08 -16.83 -4.35
N LEU A 224 10.33 -16.48 -4.04
CA LEU A 224 11.35 -16.10 -5.02
C LEU A 224 11.66 -17.26 -5.96
N ARG A 225 11.78 -18.50 -5.44
CA ARG A 225 12.09 -19.69 -6.26
C ARG A 225 11.05 -19.92 -7.36
N ARG A 226 9.77 -19.64 -7.10
CA ARG A 226 8.70 -19.76 -8.10
C ARG A 226 8.86 -18.77 -9.27
N ARG A 227 9.55 -17.64 -9.06
CA ARG A 227 9.74 -16.59 -10.09
C ARG A 227 11.11 -16.63 -10.73
N ASN A 228 12.14 -16.81 -9.91
CA ASN A 228 13.54 -16.85 -10.32
C ASN A 228 14.29 -17.93 -9.49
N PRO A 229 14.27 -19.20 -9.93
CA PRO A 229 14.86 -20.30 -9.18
C PRO A 229 16.36 -20.12 -8.98
N GLN A 230 17.09 -19.66 -10.00
CA GLN A 230 18.53 -19.47 -9.92
C GLN A 230 18.91 -18.41 -8.89
N GLN A 231 18.16 -17.31 -8.79
CA GLN A 231 18.40 -16.29 -7.79
C GLN A 231 18.02 -16.77 -6.38
N ALA A 232 16.95 -17.55 -6.25
CA ALA A 232 16.57 -18.15 -4.97
C ALA A 232 17.62 -19.11 -4.45
N ASP A 233 18.18 -19.96 -5.32
CA ASP A 233 19.25 -20.91 -4.96
C ASP A 233 20.49 -20.17 -4.47
N ARG A 234 20.95 -19.14 -5.21
CA ARG A 234 22.07 -18.29 -4.78
C ARG A 234 21.82 -17.59 -3.46
N LEU A 235 20.61 -17.07 -3.25
CA LEU A 235 20.25 -16.37 -2.01
C LEU A 235 20.15 -17.36 -0.82
N PHE A 236 19.66 -18.59 -1.07
CA PHE A 236 19.62 -19.65 -0.07
C PHE A 236 21.03 -20.08 0.35
N GLU A 237 21.95 -20.27 -0.59
CA GLU A 237 23.37 -20.56 -0.29
C GLU A 237 23.99 -19.47 0.59
N GLN A 238 23.67 -18.20 0.33
CA GLN A 238 24.12 -17.06 1.14
C GLN A 238 23.50 -17.02 2.54
N ALA A 239 22.33 -17.64 2.74
CA ALA A 239 21.64 -17.70 4.02
C ALA A 239 22.20 -18.79 4.95
N LEU A 240 22.83 -19.84 4.39
CA LEU A 240 23.32 -20.99 5.16
C LEU A 240 24.29 -20.63 6.30
N PRO A 241 25.29 -19.75 6.11
CA PRO A 241 26.20 -19.38 7.19
C PRO A 241 25.46 -18.78 8.40
N SER A 242 24.45 -17.95 8.15
CA SER A 242 23.65 -17.31 9.20
C SER A 242 22.73 -18.28 9.94
N ALA A 243 22.34 -19.40 9.33
CA ALA A 243 21.53 -20.43 9.98
C ALA A 243 22.34 -21.27 10.98
N VAL A 244 23.65 -21.43 10.75
CA VAL A 244 24.54 -22.25 11.59
C VAL A 244 25.00 -21.48 12.83
N SER A 245 25.26 -20.17 12.69
CA SER A 245 25.77 -19.32 13.79
C SER A 245 24.79 -19.08 14.95
N HIS A 246 23.51 -19.44 14.80
CA HIS A 246 22.48 -19.23 15.83
C HIS A 246 22.16 -20.49 16.67
N ARG A 247 22.96 -21.56 16.52
CA ARG A 247 22.78 -22.86 17.21
C ARG A 247 23.77 -23.15 18.35
N ILE A 248 24.55 -22.15 18.77
CA ILE A 248 25.53 -22.25 19.88
C ILE A 248 25.12 -21.24 20.95
#